data_AF-A0A958MTA0-F1
#
_entry.id   AF-A0A958MTA0-F1
#
_cell.length_a   1.000
_cell.length_b   1.000
_cell.length_c   1.000
_cell.angle_alpha   90.00
_cell.angle_beta   90.00
_cell.angle_gamma   90.00
#
_symmetry.space_group_name_H-M   'P 1'
#
loop_
_entity.id
_entity.type
_entity.pdbx_description
1 polymer ?
#
loop_
_entity_poly.entity_id
_entity_poly.type
_entity_poly.pdbx_seq_one_letter_code
_entity_poly.pdbx_strand_id
1 'polypeptide(L)'
;FQLEKTIDGVFTHARLLYGLSFKESAEYPRYHKDVKVYEVSKEDSGQFIGLFYADFFPRPSKKGGAWMTNFREQGHYVNGLMRPHVGIVCNFTKPTPGKPSLLSFLEVQTLFHEFGHALHSLLSQCYYRSQAGTSVYWDFVELPSQVLENWTYEKEALDLFARHYETGEKIPEALAKKIKDTARFMAGYNCVRQVNFGLLDMAFHDVSPDTIGNVADYEHKVTEVSSVLPQIPGTLFSTAFSHIFGGGYSAGYYSYKWAEVLDADAFEYFKSEGLFNRQVAEKFETNILSRGGTEHPMVLYKRFRGREPDPDALLRRDGLI
;
A
#
# COMPACT_ATOMS: atom_id res chain seq x y z
N PHE A 1 2.66 13.39 -12.95
CA PHE A 1 1.26 12.97 -12.72
C PHE A 1 0.59 13.99 -11.81
N GLN A 2 -0.44 14.72 -12.26
CA GLN A 2 -1.08 15.72 -11.40
C GLN A 2 -1.80 15.02 -10.22
N LEU A 3 -1.59 15.49 -8.98
CA LEU A 3 -2.14 14.86 -7.77
C LEU A 3 -3.66 14.68 -7.86
N GLU A 4 -4.41 15.73 -8.20
CA GLU A 4 -5.87 15.66 -8.27
C GLU A 4 -6.35 14.60 -9.27
N LYS A 5 -5.72 14.53 -10.45
CA LYS A 5 -6.04 13.51 -11.45
C LYS A 5 -5.67 12.11 -10.98
N THR A 6 -4.58 11.97 -10.23
CA THR A 6 -4.14 10.69 -9.67
C THR A 6 -5.14 10.19 -8.63
N ILE A 7 -5.66 11.08 -7.77
CA ILE A 7 -6.73 10.77 -6.80
C ILE A 7 -8.01 10.34 -7.54
N ASP A 8 -8.43 11.07 -8.58
CA ASP A 8 -9.58 10.69 -9.41
C ASP A 8 -9.39 9.29 -10.03
N GLY A 9 -8.16 8.98 -10.44
CA GLY A 9 -7.76 7.65 -10.93
C GLY A 9 -7.96 6.56 -9.90
N VAL A 10 -7.46 6.78 -8.67
CA VAL A 10 -7.59 5.83 -7.55
C VAL A 10 -9.06 5.61 -7.19
N PHE A 11 -9.87 6.66 -7.15
CA PHE A 11 -11.33 6.53 -6.93
C PHE A 11 -12.02 5.79 -8.07
N THR A 12 -11.59 6.03 -9.31
CA THR A 12 -12.11 5.30 -10.48
C THR A 12 -11.74 3.82 -10.42
N HIS A 13 -10.53 3.47 -9.96
CA HIS A 13 -10.16 2.07 -9.72
C HIS A 13 -11.09 1.41 -8.71
N ALA A 14 -11.31 2.05 -7.56
CA ALA A 14 -12.21 1.54 -6.52
C ALA A 14 -13.66 1.40 -6.99
N ARG A 15 -14.13 2.31 -7.85
CA ARG A 15 -15.44 2.24 -8.49
C ARG A 15 -15.56 1.06 -9.45
N LEU A 16 -14.55 0.84 -10.29
CA LEU A 16 -14.54 -0.25 -11.26
C LEU A 16 -14.50 -1.63 -10.58
N LEU A 17 -13.64 -1.77 -9.56
CA LEU A 17 -13.43 -3.03 -8.84
C LEU A 17 -14.54 -3.32 -7.82
N TYR A 18 -14.92 -2.33 -7.00
CA TYR A 18 -15.73 -2.54 -5.79
C TYR A 18 -17.04 -1.74 -5.77
N GLY A 19 -17.33 -0.99 -6.83
CA GLY A 19 -18.55 -0.17 -6.92
C GLY A 19 -18.59 0.97 -5.90
N LEU A 20 -17.44 1.50 -5.48
CA LEU A 20 -17.36 2.60 -4.53
C LEU A 20 -17.45 3.96 -5.23
N SER A 21 -18.11 4.92 -4.58
CA SER A 21 -18.17 6.32 -4.98
C SER A 21 -17.66 7.21 -3.84
N PHE A 22 -17.04 8.33 -4.20
CA PHE A 22 -16.36 9.23 -3.28
C PHE A 22 -16.87 10.66 -3.50
N LYS A 23 -17.47 11.25 -2.48
CA LYS A 23 -18.00 12.62 -2.54
C LYS A 23 -17.27 13.49 -1.54
N GLU A 24 -16.53 14.50 -2.01
CA GLU A 24 -15.88 15.47 -1.11
C GLU A 24 -16.95 16.19 -0.28
N SER A 25 -16.74 16.27 1.04
CA SER A 25 -17.65 16.91 1.98
C SER A 25 -16.89 17.89 2.88
N ALA A 26 -17.44 19.10 3.00
CA ALA A 26 -16.97 20.12 3.91
C ALA A 26 -17.69 20.09 5.28
N GLU A 27 -18.69 19.22 5.44
CA GLU A 27 -19.49 19.15 6.66
C GLU A 27 -18.74 18.47 7.82
N TYR A 28 -17.74 17.64 7.49
CA TYR A 28 -16.98 16.91 8.49
C TYR A 28 -15.79 17.71 9.04
N PRO A 29 -15.54 17.65 10.37
CA PRO A 29 -14.37 18.27 10.98
C PRO A 29 -13.07 17.74 10.39
N ARG A 30 -12.10 18.64 10.22
CA ARG A 30 -10.76 18.36 9.72
C ARG A 30 -9.75 18.70 10.80
N TYR A 31 -8.75 17.85 11.00
CA TYR A 31 -7.67 18.12 11.94
C TYR A 31 -6.63 19.10 11.38
N HIS A 32 -6.64 19.35 10.07
CA HIS A 32 -5.79 20.34 9.42
C HIS A 32 -6.47 20.90 8.16
N LYS A 33 -6.24 22.17 7.83
CA LYS A 33 -6.93 22.87 6.74
C LYS A 33 -6.71 22.26 5.34
N ASP A 34 -5.55 21.65 5.14
CA ASP A 34 -5.17 21.01 3.87
C ASP A 34 -5.80 19.60 3.70
N VAL A 35 -6.47 19.07 4.74
CA VAL A 35 -7.11 17.75 4.68
C VAL A 35 -8.41 17.85 3.91
N LYS A 36 -8.64 16.89 3.01
CA LYS A 36 -9.94 16.68 2.37
C LYS A 36 -10.65 15.49 2.99
N VAL A 37 -11.97 15.55 3.09
CA VAL A 37 -12.80 14.47 3.62
C VAL A 37 -13.77 14.05 2.53
N TYR A 38 -13.92 12.75 2.34
CA TYR A 38 -14.80 12.14 1.36
C TYR A 38 -15.79 11.22 2.07
N GLU A 39 -17.07 11.37 1.77
CA GLU A 39 -18.07 10.35 2.04
C GLU A 39 -17.89 9.22 1.03
N VAL A 40 -17.79 7.99 1.52
CA VAL A 40 -17.66 6.80 0.69
C VAL A 40 -18.98 6.03 0.75
N SER A 41 -19.52 5.67 -0.42
CA SER A 41 -20.75 4.88 -0.53
C SER A 41 -20.68 3.90 -1.69
N LYS A 42 -21.53 2.86 -1.68
CA LYS A 42 -21.74 1.99 -2.84
C LYS A 42 -22.53 2.76 -3.90
N GLU A 43 -22.02 2.79 -5.13
CA GLU A 43 -22.55 3.59 -6.26
C GLU A 43 -23.97 3.18 -6.65
N ASP A 44 -24.30 1.89 -6.55
CA ASP A 44 -25.58 1.32 -6.97
C ASP A 44 -26.72 1.55 -5.96
N SER A 45 -26.42 1.40 -4.68
CA SER A 45 -27.38 1.38 -3.58
C SER A 45 -27.38 2.66 -2.76
N GLY A 46 -26.35 3.50 -2.92
CA GLY A 46 -26.11 4.66 -2.06
C GLY A 46 -25.73 4.29 -0.62
N GLN A 47 -25.46 3.01 -0.33
CA GLN A 47 -25.14 2.56 1.02
C GLN A 47 -23.88 3.25 1.53
N PHE A 48 -23.96 3.91 2.69
CA PHE A 48 -22.81 4.52 3.32
C PHE A 48 -21.79 3.47 3.80
N ILE A 49 -20.56 3.62 3.33
CA ILE A 49 -19.43 2.72 3.62
C ILE A 49 -18.51 3.31 4.68
N GLY A 50 -18.25 4.62 4.67
CA GLY A 50 -17.38 5.24 5.67
C GLY A 50 -16.91 6.63 5.27
N LEU A 51 -15.95 7.16 6.02
CA LEU A 51 -15.28 8.42 5.71
C LEU A 51 -13.83 8.16 5.32
N PHE A 52 -13.37 8.88 4.30
CA PHE A 52 -11.98 8.86 3.84
C PHE A 52 -11.35 10.25 3.98
N TYR A 53 -10.26 10.35 4.73
CA TYR A 53 -9.51 11.56 5.01
C TYR A 53 -8.20 11.54 4.22
N ALA A 54 -7.94 12.59 3.46
CA ALA A 54 -6.82 12.65 2.53
C ALA A 54 -5.88 13.80 2.92
N ASP A 55 -4.66 13.48 3.37
CA ASP A 55 -3.68 14.45 3.86
C ASP A 55 -2.30 14.29 3.17
N PHE A 56 -2.18 14.89 1.99
CA PHE A 56 -1.07 14.58 1.08
C PHE A 56 0.18 15.43 1.24
N PHE A 57 0.12 16.57 1.91
CA PHE A 57 1.19 17.56 1.83
C PHE A 57 2.09 17.60 3.07
N PRO A 58 3.41 17.79 2.91
CA PRO A 58 4.35 17.90 4.01
C PRO A 58 4.16 19.22 4.76
N ARG A 59 4.54 19.19 6.04
CA ARG A 59 4.57 20.35 6.94
C ARG A 59 5.44 20.05 8.16
N PRO A 60 5.99 21.07 8.86
CA PRO A 60 6.91 20.84 9.99
C PRO A 60 6.37 19.95 11.11
N SER A 61 5.05 19.93 11.32
CA SER A 61 4.39 19.11 12.34
C SER A 61 4.04 17.69 11.89
N LYS A 62 4.36 17.29 10.65
CA LYS A 62 4.08 15.97 10.09
C LYS A 62 5.38 15.21 9.86
N LYS A 63 5.45 13.97 10.36
CA LYS A 63 6.57 13.05 10.10
C LYS A 63 6.65 12.72 8.60
N GLY A 64 7.86 12.47 8.10
CA GLY A 64 8.08 11.98 6.74
C GLY A 64 7.51 10.57 6.51
N GLY A 65 7.45 10.16 5.25
CA GLY A 65 6.89 8.85 4.83
C GLY A 65 5.45 8.95 4.34
N ALA A 66 4.79 7.80 4.26
CA ALA A 66 3.35 7.69 4.02
C ALA A 66 2.80 6.59 4.93
N TRP A 67 1.52 6.70 5.28
CA TRP A 67 0.82 5.69 6.07
C TRP A 67 -0.69 5.87 5.98
N MET A 68 -1.39 4.79 6.26
CA MET A 68 -2.82 4.76 6.51
C MET A 68 -3.10 4.71 8.03
N THR A 69 -4.19 5.32 8.48
CA THR A 69 -4.68 5.24 9.86
C THR A 69 -6.19 5.10 9.92
N ASN A 70 -6.72 4.44 10.96
CA ASN A 70 -8.13 4.53 11.33
C ASN A 70 -8.31 5.59 12.42
N PHE A 71 -9.20 6.56 12.21
CA PHE A 71 -9.74 7.42 13.28
C PHE A 71 -10.89 6.75 14.02
N ARG A 72 -11.59 5.85 13.33
CA ARG A 72 -12.61 4.97 13.89
C ARG A 72 -12.57 3.65 13.15
N GLU A 73 -12.47 2.56 13.89
CA GLU A 73 -12.55 1.21 13.34
C GLU A 73 -13.97 0.87 12.89
N GLN A 74 -14.09 -0.05 11.94
CA GLN A 74 -15.35 -0.72 11.65
C GLN A 74 -15.67 -1.74 12.76
N GLY A 75 -16.95 -1.98 13.03
CA GLY A 75 -17.39 -3.07 13.91
C GLY A 75 -18.44 -2.65 14.93
N HIS A 76 -18.78 -3.55 15.85
CA HIS A 76 -19.78 -3.28 16.89
C HIS A 76 -19.23 -2.38 18.01
N TYR A 77 -19.98 -1.31 18.28
CA TYR A 77 -19.86 -0.45 19.45
C TYR A 77 -21.11 -0.64 20.32
N VAL A 78 -21.11 -0.03 21.51
CA VAL A 78 -22.26 -0.05 22.44
C VAL A 78 -23.55 0.41 21.75
N ASN A 79 -23.45 1.35 20.80
CA ASN A 79 -24.60 1.93 20.09
C ASN A 79 -24.85 1.28 18.72
N GLY A 80 -24.29 0.08 18.45
CA GLY A 80 -24.49 -0.66 17.21
C GLY A 80 -23.26 -0.71 16.29
N LEU A 81 -23.48 -1.21 15.08
CA LEU A 81 -22.45 -1.35 14.06
C LEU A 81 -22.03 0.02 13.52
N MET A 82 -20.74 0.34 13.60
CA MET A 82 -20.18 1.60 13.09
C MET A 82 -19.35 1.36 11.83
N ARG A 83 -19.40 2.35 10.92
CA ARG A 83 -18.57 2.41 9.72
C ARG A 83 -17.20 3.03 10.01
N PRO A 84 -16.14 2.63 9.29
CA PRO A 84 -14.79 3.11 9.54
C PRO A 84 -14.61 4.57 9.11
N HIS A 85 -13.73 5.27 9.81
CA HIS A 85 -13.19 6.57 9.41
C HIS A 85 -11.69 6.37 9.16
N VAL A 86 -11.27 6.49 7.91
CA VAL A 86 -9.94 6.08 7.45
C VAL A 86 -9.20 7.30 6.91
N GLY A 87 -7.92 7.44 7.24
CA GLY A 87 -7.07 8.49 6.70
C GLY A 87 -5.85 7.94 5.98
N ILE A 88 -5.44 8.57 4.89
CA ILE A 88 -4.11 8.40 4.30
C ILE A 88 -3.33 9.69 4.48
N VAL A 89 -2.09 9.53 4.91
CA VAL A 89 -1.11 10.60 5.03
C VAL A 89 0.02 10.34 4.04
N CYS A 90 0.34 11.35 3.23
CA CYS A 90 1.54 11.38 2.38
C CYS A 90 2.31 12.68 2.59
N ASN A 91 3.43 12.80 1.88
CA ASN A 91 4.34 13.95 1.92
C ASN A 91 4.72 14.44 0.51
N PHE A 92 3.74 14.57 -0.38
CA PHE A 92 3.91 15.03 -1.76
C PHE A 92 4.16 16.53 -1.85
N THR A 93 4.99 16.97 -2.80
CA THR A 93 5.33 18.39 -2.97
C THR A 93 4.08 19.25 -3.15
N LYS A 94 3.94 20.31 -2.34
CA LYS A 94 2.81 21.25 -2.42
C LYS A 94 2.75 21.97 -3.78
N PRO A 95 1.56 22.27 -4.30
CA PRO A 95 1.44 23.16 -5.44
C PRO A 95 1.95 24.57 -5.08
N THR A 96 2.36 25.33 -6.10
CA THR A 96 2.71 26.75 -5.98
C THR A 96 1.76 27.58 -6.84
N PRO A 97 1.68 28.92 -6.66
CA PRO A 97 0.91 29.76 -7.58
C PRO A 97 1.35 29.49 -9.04
N GLY A 98 0.44 28.94 -9.83
CA GLY A 98 0.68 28.62 -11.25
C GLY A 98 1.30 27.24 -11.56
N LYS A 99 1.64 26.41 -10.56
CA LYS A 99 2.08 25.02 -10.80
C LYS A 99 1.37 24.02 -9.88
N PRO A 100 0.71 22.99 -10.44
CA PRO A 100 0.05 21.98 -9.64
C PRO A 100 1.06 21.07 -8.92
N SER A 101 0.57 20.24 -7.99
CA SER A 101 1.38 19.16 -7.41
C SER A 101 1.56 18.07 -8.46
N LEU A 102 2.79 17.88 -8.92
CA LEU A 102 3.16 16.85 -9.89
C LEU A 102 3.92 15.74 -9.17
N LEU A 103 3.29 14.59 -9.07
CA LEU A 103 3.86 13.40 -8.47
C LEU A 103 4.88 12.77 -9.42
N SER A 104 5.99 12.33 -8.83
CA SER A 104 6.86 11.29 -9.38
C SER A 104 6.11 9.95 -9.47
N PHE A 105 6.63 9.00 -10.24
CA PHE A 105 6.01 7.69 -10.36
C PHE A 105 6.01 6.91 -9.04
N LEU A 106 7.08 7.04 -8.24
CA LEU A 106 7.14 6.45 -6.90
C LEU A 106 6.04 7.02 -5.98
N GLU A 107 5.78 8.33 -6.02
CA GLU A 107 4.69 8.93 -5.24
C GLU A 107 3.30 8.46 -5.72
N VAL A 108 3.13 8.18 -7.02
CA VAL A 108 1.91 7.52 -7.53
C VAL A 108 1.77 6.12 -6.94
N GLN A 109 2.83 5.30 -6.96
CA GLN A 109 2.81 3.98 -6.33
C GLN A 109 2.51 4.07 -4.84
N THR A 110 3.13 5.00 -4.11
CA THR A 110 2.85 5.24 -2.69
C THR A 110 1.37 5.59 -2.46
N LEU A 111 0.77 6.43 -3.30
CA LEU A 111 -0.66 6.73 -3.16
C LEU A 111 -1.54 5.48 -3.34
N PHE A 112 -1.24 4.64 -4.33
CA PHE A 112 -1.96 3.39 -4.55
C PHE A 112 -1.75 2.40 -3.40
N HIS A 113 -0.53 2.27 -2.89
CA HIS A 113 -0.18 1.44 -1.73
C HIS A 113 -1.04 1.80 -0.52
N GLU A 114 -1.00 3.07 -0.10
CA GLU A 114 -1.76 3.53 1.07
C GLU A 114 -3.27 3.40 0.85
N PHE A 115 -3.72 3.53 -0.40
CA PHE A 115 -5.13 3.37 -0.73
C PHE A 115 -5.59 1.92 -0.70
N GLY A 116 -4.72 0.95 -0.97
CA GLY A 116 -5.01 -0.46 -0.71
C GLY A 116 -5.25 -0.74 0.77
N HIS A 117 -4.44 -0.16 1.67
CA HIS A 117 -4.73 -0.18 3.12
C HIS A 117 -6.06 0.49 3.45
N ALA A 118 -6.36 1.63 2.81
CA ALA A 118 -7.63 2.31 3.02
C ALA A 118 -8.84 1.48 2.59
N LEU A 119 -8.75 0.79 1.45
CA LEU A 119 -9.77 -0.15 0.99
C LEU A 119 -9.96 -1.31 1.96
N HIS A 120 -8.86 -1.83 2.52
CA HIS A 120 -8.90 -2.90 3.52
C HIS A 120 -9.72 -2.51 4.75
N SER A 121 -9.56 -1.28 5.25
CA SER A 121 -10.43 -0.79 6.33
C SER A 121 -11.84 -0.44 5.87
N LEU A 122 -12.00 0.28 4.76
CA LEU A 122 -13.32 0.74 4.27
C LEU A 122 -14.27 -0.42 4.01
N LEU A 123 -13.77 -1.53 3.46
CA LEU A 123 -14.56 -2.68 3.07
C LEU A 123 -14.70 -3.74 4.17
N SER A 124 -14.08 -3.54 5.34
CA SER A 124 -14.19 -4.44 6.49
C SER A 124 -15.65 -4.69 6.90
N GLN A 125 -16.00 -5.95 7.16
CA GLN A 125 -17.30 -6.38 7.68
C GLN A 125 -17.14 -7.33 8.87
N CYS A 126 -16.33 -6.90 9.85
CA CYS A 126 -16.06 -7.65 11.07
C CYS A 126 -17.06 -7.35 12.17
N TYR A 127 -17.27 -8.31 13.08
CA TYR A 127 -18.09 -8.10 14.28
C TYR A 127 -17.30 -7.35 15.36
N TYR A 128 -16.12 -7.87 15.71
CA TYR A 128 -15.25 -7.29 16.74
C TYR A 128 -14.27 -6.28 16.13
N ARG A 129 -14.20 -5.10 16.74
CA ARG A 129 -13.31 -3.99 16.31
C ARG A 129 -11.83 -4.39 16.31
N SER A 130 -11.43 -5.24 17.25
CA SER A 130 -10.05 -5.75 17.36
C SER A 130 -9.63 -6.66 16.21
N GLN A 131 -10.56 -7.03 15.32
CA GLN A 131 -10.32 -7.85 14.14
C GLN A 131 -10.68 -7.10 12.85
N ALA A 132 -11.10 -5.84 12.92
CA ALA A 132 -11.58 -5.10 11.77
C ALA A 132 -10.42 -4.49 10.94
N GLY A 133 -10.69 -4.29 9.65
CA GLY A 133 -9.79 -3.62 8.72
C GLY A 133 -8.40 -4.25 8.70
N THR A 134 -7.38 -3.42 8.88
CA THR A 134 -5.98 -3.81 8.86
C THR A 134 -5.50 -4.54 10.13
N SER A 135 -6.40 -4.94 11.04
CA SER A 135 -6.08 -5.75 12.23
C SER A 135 -5.88 -7.23 11.86
N VAL A 136 -4.86 -7.50 11.03
CA VAL A 136 -4.50 -8.81 10.50
C VAL A 136 -3.08 -9.19 10.94
N TYR A 137 -2.63 -10.38 10.52
CA TYR A 137 -1.24 -10.78 10.67
C TYR A 137 -0.33 -9.84 9.89
N TRP A 138 0.83 -9.55 10.45
CA TRP A 138 1.75 -8.56 9.91
C TRP A 138 2.26 -8.93 8.51
N ASP A 139 2.48 -10.21 8.26
CA ASP A 139 2.88 -10.79 6.96
C ASP A 139 1.76 -10.85 5.90
N PHE A 140 0.56 -10.40 6.26
CA PHE A 140 -0.60 -10.34 5.38
C PHE A 140 -1.13 -8.91 5.17
N VAL A 141 -0.83 -7.98 6.10
CA VAL A 141 -1.36 -6.61 6.03
C VAL A 141 -0.97 -5.89 4.75
N GLU A 142 0.22 -6.20 4.21
CA GLU A 142 0.74 -5.56 3.00
C GLU A 142 0.19 -6.15 1.68
N LEU A 143 -0.56 -7.26 1.72
CA LEU A 143 -1.12 -7.84 0.51
C LEU A 143 -2.10 -6.85 -0.18
N PRO A 144 -3.12 -6.29 0.51
CA PRO A 144 -4.04 -5.32 -0.12
C PRO A 144 -3.38 -4.04 -0.64
N SER A 145 -2.33 -3.56 0.03
CA SER A 145 -1.59 -2.37 -0.40
C SER A 145 -0.76 -2.64 -1.65
N GLN A 146 0.09 -3.67 -1.61
CA GLN A 146 1.00 -4.00 -2.71
C GLN A 146 0.28 -4.48 -3.97
N VAL A 147 -0.83 -5.23 -3.83
CA VAL A 147 -1.64 -5.66 -4.98
C VAL A 147 -2.05 -4.45 -5.80
N LEU A 148 -2.53 -3.37 -5.16
CA LEU A 148 -3.05 -2.20 -5.87
C LEU A 148 -1.94 -1.44 -6.62
N GLU A 149 -0.69 -1.49 -6.18
CA GLU A 149 0.44 -0.87 -6.87
C GLU A 149 0.66 -1.40 -8.28
N ASN A 150 0.37 -2.69 -8.51
CA ASN A 150 0.59 -3.34 -9.79
C ASN A 150 -0.22 -2.67 -10.93
N TRP A 151 -1.39 -2.08 -10.63
CA TRP A 151 -2.17 -1.32 -11.63
C TRP A 151 -1.41 -0.11 -12.17
N THR A 152 -0.50 0.49 -11.40
CA THR A 152 0.24 1.69 -11.85
C THR A 152 1.17 1.42 -13.04
N TYR A 153 1.50 0.15 -13.32
CA TYR A 153 2.29 -0.28 -14.48
C TYR A 153 1.45 -0.70 -15.69
N GLU A 154 0.14 -0.81 -15.54
CA GLU A 154 -0.75 -1.27 -16.60
C GLU A 154 -1.37 -0.08 -17.35
N LYS A 155 -1.39 -0.16 -18.68
CA LYS A 155 -1.80 0.95 -19.53
C LYS A 155 -3.27 1.31 -19.32
N GLU A 156 -4.14 0.31 -19.18
CA GLU A 156 -5.57 0.52 -18.96
C GLU A 156 -5.83 1.33 -17.68
N ALA A 157 -5.02 1.11 -16.64
CA ALA A 157 -5.08 1.79 -15.37
C ALA A 157 -4.47 3.21 -15.43
N LEU A 158 -3.30 3.34 -16.06
CA LEU A 158 -2.66 4.65 -16.31
C LEU A 158 -3.60 5.58 -17.08
N ASP A 159 -4.35 5.08 -18.05
CA ASP A 159 -5.30 5.85 -18.85
C ASP A 159 -6.41 6.55 -18.03
N LEU A 160 -6.65 6.09 -16.79
CA LEU A 160 -7.62 6.68 -15.88
C LEU A 160 -7.15 8.03 -15.32
N PHE A 161 -5.83 8.26 -15.21
CA PHE A 161 -5.30 9.46 -14.53
C PHE A 161 -4.05 10.09 -15.13
N ALA A 162 -3.25 9.33 -15.88
CA ALA A 162 -1.99 9.79 -16.46
C ALA A 162 -2.26 10.71 -17.65
N ARG A 163 -2.46 12.00 -17.35
CA ARG A 163 -2.71 13.05 -18.33
C ARG A 163 -1.74 14.19 -18.16
N HIS A 164 -1.37 14.83 -19.26
CA HIS A 164 -0.60 16.06 -19.23
C HIS A 164 -1.41 17.16 -18.52
N TYR A 165 -0.80 17.87 -17.57
CA TYR A 165 -1.56 18.78 -16.70
C TYR A 165 -2.06 20.03 -17.44
N GLU A 166 -1.41 20.42 -18.55
CA GLU A 166 -1.80 21.60 -19.35
C GLU A 166 -2.73 21.23 -20.51
N THR A 167 -2.46 20.12 -21.20
CA THR A 167 -3.14 19.77 -22.45
C THR A 167 -4.26 18.75 -22.24
N GLY A 168 -4.26 18.02 -21.12
CA GLY A 168 -5.21 16.95 -20.84
C GLY A 168 -5.00 15.67 -21.66
N GLU A 169 -4.02 15.66 -22.55
CA GLU A 169 -3.66 14.51 -23.39
C GLU A 169 -3.25 13.32 -22.51
N LYS A 170 -3.69 12.12 -22.90
CA LYS A 170 -3.33 10.88 -22.22
C LYS A 170 -1.82 10.61 -22.37
N ILE A 171 -1.26 9.87 -21.42
CA ILE A 171 0.09 9.34 -21.54
C ILE A 171 0.24 8.58 -22.87
N PRO A 172 1.23 8.92 -23.72
CA PRO A 172 1.50 8.18 -24.94
C PRO A 172 1.83 6.72 -24.67
N GLU A 173 1.37 5.83 -25.55
CA GLU A 173 1.61 4.38 -25.46
C GLU A 173 3.09 4.05 -25.26
N ALA A 174 3.97 4.73 -26.02
CA ALA A 174 5.41 4.53 -25.94
C ALA A 174 5.99 4.87 -24.56
N LEU A 175 5.44 5.86 -23.84
CA LEU A 175 5.89 6.20 -22.48
C LEU A 175 5.33 5.24 -21.44
N ALA A 176 4.07 4.84 -21.57
CA ALA A 176 3.49 3.83 -20.69
C ALA A 176 4.23 2.48 -20.80
N LYS A 177 4.58 2.07 -22.03
CA LYS A 177 5.43 0.89 -22.24
C LYS A 177 6.79 1.04 -21.55
N LYS A 178 7.44 2.21 -21.65
CA LYS A 178 8.71 2.45 -20.96
C LYS A 178 8.57 2.34 -19.44
N ILE A 179 7.51 2.88 -18.85
CA ILE A 179 7.22 2.72 -17.41
C ILE A 179 7.14 1.24 -17.05
N LYS A 180 6.38 0.47 -17.82
CA LYS A 180 6.25 -0.98 -17.61
C LYS A 180 7.58 -1.72 -17.77
N ASP A 181 8.36 -1.40 -18.80
CA ASP A 181 9.66 -2.02 -19.03
C ASP A 181 10.64 -1.68 -17.88
N THR A 182 10.54 -0.48 -17.29
CA THR A 182 11.38 -0.08 -16.15
C THR A 182 11.02 -0.75 -14.83
N ALA A 183 9.85 -1.40 -14.72
CA ALA A 183 9.45 -2.13 -13.50
C ALA A 183 10.47 -3.20 -13.09
N ARG A 184 11.22 -3.74 -14.06
CA ARG A 184 12.25 -4.77 -13.84
C ARG A 184 13.67 -4.22 -13.70
N PHE A 185 13.85 -2.92 -13.93
CA PHE A 185 15.16 -2.30 -13.79
C PHE A 185 15.61 -2.38 -12.33
N MET A 186 16.78 -2.97 -12.07
CA MET A 186 17.31 -3.20 -10.72
C MET A 186 16.47 -4.14 -9.82
N ALA A 187 15.57 -4.95 -10.38
CA ALA A 187 14.72 -5.85 -9.58
C ALA A 187 15.53 -6.79 -8.67
N GLY A 188 16.64 -7.36 -9.17
CA GLY A 188 17.55 -8.17 -8.34
C GLY A 188 18.18 -7.41 -7.18
N TYR A 189 18.65 -6.18 -7.42
CA TYR A 189 19.19 -5.32 -6.35
C TYR A 189 18.12 -4.96 -5.31
N ASN A 190 16.94 -4.55 -5.77
CA ASN A 190 15.82 -4.18 -4.88
C ASN A 190 15.37 -5.36 -4.03
N CYS A 191 15.29 -6.55 -4.62
CA CYS A 191 14.98 -7.80 -3.92
C CYS A 191 16.00 -8.08 -2.80
N VAL A 192 17.30 -8.09 -3.13
CA VAL A 192 18.35 -8.36 -2.15
C VAL A 192 18.40 -7.28 -1.07
N ARG A 193 18.15 -6.01 -1.41
CA ARG A 193 18.05 -4.91 -0.44
C ARG A 193 16.89 -5.10 0.55
N GLN A 194 15.73 -5.57 0.11
CA GLN A 194 14.62 -5.88 1.03
C GLN A 194 14.93 -7.07 1.93
N VAL A 195 15.59 -8.11 1.40
CA VAL A 195 16.07 -9.24 2.21
C VAL A 195 17.09 -8.77 3.24
N ASN A 196 18.00 -7.87 2.87
CA ASN A 196 19.00 -7.27 3.76
C ASN A 196 18.34 -6.59 4.97
N PHE A 197 17.28 -5.80 4.75
CA PHE A 197 16.52 -5.16 5.82
C PHE A 197 15.77 -6.16 6.70
N GLY A 198 15.17 -7.20 6.12
CA GLY A 198 14.53 -8.26 6.89
C GLY A 198 15.51 -9.06 7.75
N LEU A 199 16.69 -9.38 7.21
CA LEU A 199 17.76 -10.05 7.96
C LEU A 199 18.26 -9.19 9.12
N LEU A 200 18.47 -7.89 8.88
CA LEU A 200 18.90 -6.95 9.91
C LEU A 200 17.88 -6.84 11.05
N ASP A 201 16.60 -6.71 10.70
CA ASP A 201 15.49 -6.70 11.68
C ASP A 201 15.49 -7.97 12.52
N MET A 202 15.46 -9.15 11.89
CA MET A 202 15.44 -10.41 12.64
C MET A 202 16.66 -10.58 13.53
N ALA A 203 17.85 -10.18 13.07
CA ALA A 203 19.06 -10.29 13.87
C ALA A 203 18.98 -9.43 15.15
N PHE A 204 18.54 -8.17 15.06
CA PHE A 204 18.35 -7.33 16.25
C PHE A 204 17.36 -7.90 17.26
N HIS A 205 16.38 -8.70 16.81
CA HIS A 205 15.32 -9.24 17.67
C HIS A 205 15.51 -10.72 18.05
N ASP A 206 16.60 -11.35 17.63
CA ASP A 206 16.94 -12.75 17.96
C ASP A 206 18.06 -12.86 19.02
N VAL A 207 18.65 -11.74 19.43
CA VAL A 207 19.74 -11.71 20.41
C VAL A 207 19.46 -10.78 21.59
N SER A 208 20.13 -11.03 22.73
CA SER A 208 20.09 -10.07 23.84
C SER A 208 20.86 -8.79 23.48
N PRO A 209 20.33 -7.59 23.75
CA PRO A 209 21.02 -6.33 23.47
C PRO A 209 22.40 -6.22 24.12
N ASP A 210 22.61 -6.83 25.29
CA ASP A 210 23.89 -6.83 26.01
C ASP A 210 25.02 -7.54 25.24
N THR A 211 24.65 -8.34 24.24
CA THR A 211 25.63 -9.02 23.35
C THR A 211 26.09 -8.14 22.20
N ILE A 212 25.42 -7.01 21.96
CA ILE A 212 25.73 -6.07 20.88
C ILE A 212 26.65 -4.98 21.44
N GLY A 213 27.96 -5.16 21.28
CA GLY A 213 28.93 -4.15 21.72
C GLY A 213 28.92 -2.88 20.85
N ASN A 214 28.99 -3.04 19.54
CA ASN A 214 28.97 -1.94 18.57
C ASN A 214 27.89 -2.21 17.50
N VAL A 215 26.94 -1.27 17.38
CA VAL A 215 25.80 -1.40 16.47
C VAL A 215 26.24 -1.42 14.99
N ALA A 216 27.25 -0.64 14.61
CA ALA A 216 27.74 -0.60 13.24
C ALA A 216 28.44 -1.90 12.84
N ASP A 217 29.28 -2.45 13.73
CA ASP A 217 29.94 -3.73 13.49
C ASP A 217 28.91 -4.87 13.40
N TYR A 218 27.88 -4.82 14.24
CA TYR A 218 26.79 -5.79 14.23
C TYR A 218 25.96 -5.70 12.95
N GLU A 219 25.52 -4.50 12.55
CA GLU A 219 24.83 -4.26 11.28
C GLU A 219 25.65 -4.80 10.11
N HIS A 220 26.94 -4.43 10.03
CA HIS A 220 27.82 -4.87 8.96
C HIS A 220 27.92 -6.40 8.90
N LYS A 221 28.18 -7.05 10.03
CA LYS A 221 28.29 -8.50 10.11
C LYS A 221 27.02 -9.21 9.64
N VAL A 222 25.85 -8.72 10.04
CA VAL A 222 24.56 -9.33 9.68
C VAL A 222 24.24 -9.11 8.20
N THR A 223 24.52 -7.92 7.69
CA THR A 223 24.15 -7.50 6.34
C THR A 223 25.13 -7.94 5.26
N GLU A 224 26.32 -8.42 5.62
CA GLU A 224 27.38 -8.85 4.68
C GLU A 224 26.85 -9.84 3.62
N VAL A 225 26.07 -10.84 4.04
CA VAL A 225 25.56 -11.91 3.15
C VAL A 225 24.64 -11.42 2.03
N SER A 226 24.08 -10.22 2.18
CA SER A 226 23.11 -9.61 1.27
C SER A 226 23.55 -8.20 0.85
N SER A 227 24.82 -7.85 1.04
CA SER A 227 25.38 -6.58 0.60
C SER A 227 25.94 -6.71 -0.80
N VAL A 228 25.27 -6.10 -1.77
CA VAL A 228 25.65 -6.13 -3.20
C VAL A 228 26.33 -4.84 -3.68
N LEU A 229 26.43 -3.83 -2.80
CA LEU A 229 27.17 -2.59 -3.03
C LEU A 229 28.20 -2.39 -1.92
N PRO A 230 29.32 -1.69 -2.20
CA PRO A 230 30.29 -1.33 -1.18
C PRO A 230 29.66 -0.49 -0.08
N GLN A 231 30.11 -0.70 1.16
CA GLN A 231 29.74 0.17 2.27
C GLN A 231 30.35 1.57 2.12
N ILE A 232 29.62 2.57 2.60
CA ILE A 232 30.10 3.94 2.68
C ILE A 232 30.60 4.17 4.12
N PRO A 233 31.89 4.47 4.33
CA PRO A 233 32.41 4.71 5.67
C PRO A 233 31.61 5.79 6.42
N GLY A 234 31.24 5.50 7.67
CA GLY A 234 30.49 6.43 8.52
C GLY A 234 28.97 6.41 8.34
N THR A 235 28.40 5.56 7.48
CA THR A 235 26.95 5.36 7.41
C THR A 235 26.48 4.28 8.36
N LEU A 236 25.31 4.47 8.99
CA LEU A 236 24.65 3.48 9.82
C LEU A 236 23.14 3.49 9.55
N PHE A 237 22.64 2.48 8.85
CA PHE A 237 21.25 2.45 8.42
C PHE A 237 20.29 2.24 9.59
N SER A 238 20.67 1.43 10.58
CA SER A 238 19.86 1.10 11.76
C SER A 238 19.29 2.32 12.47
N THR A 239 20.07 3.40 12.60
CA THR A 239 19.62 4.64 13.27
C THR A 239 18.52 5.39 12.52
N ALA A 240 18.32 5.09 11.23
CA ALA A 240 17.26 5.63 10.40
C ALA A 240 16.13 4.62 10.14
N PHE A 241 16.22 3.41 10.69
CA PHE A 241 15.31 2.32 10.40
C PHE A 241 14.02 2.39 11.24
N SER A 242 13.23 3.43 10.96
CA SER A 242 12.07 3.80 11.77
C SER A 242 10.95 2.75 11.79
N HIS A 243 10.94 1.80 10.86
CA HIS A 243 9.93 0.74 10.81
C HIS A 243 9.99 -0.14 12.05
N ILE A 244 11.19 -0.49 12.51
CA ILE A 244 11.39 -1.43 13.62
C ILE A 244 11.68 -0.72 14.95
N PHE A 245 12.29 0.47 14.92
CA PHE A 245 12.66 1.19 16.15
C PHE A 245 11.67 2.28 16.56
N GLY A 246 10.81 2.75 15.65
CA GLY A 246 9.83 3.80 15.91
C GLY A 246 8.45 3.52 15.30
N GLY A 247 8.25 2.30 14.81
CA GLY A 247 7.05 1.82 14.15
C GLY A 247 6.63 0.47 14.72
N GLY A 248 5.74 -0.24 14.02
CA GLY A 248 5.20 -1.52 14.47
C GLY A 248 5.85 -2.77 13.86
N TYR A 249 6.94 -2.62 13.09
CA TYR A 249 7.51 -3.72 12.27
C TYR A 249 8.68 -4.45 12.95
N SER A 250 8.91 -4.27 14.25
CA SER A 250 9.96 -5.01 14.98
C SER A 250 9.76 -6.52 14.88
N ALA A 251 10.78 -7.25 14.45
CA ALA A 251 10.71 -8.69 14.14
C ALA A 251 9.61 -9.02 13.11
N GLY A 252 9.38 -8.12 12.17
CA GLY A 252 8.26 -8.15 11.25
C GLY A 252 8.53 -7.51 9.90
N TYR A 253 9.71 -6.93 9.64
CA TYR A 253 10.01 -6.27 8.36
C TYR A 253 10.02 -7.26 7.17
N TYR A 254 10.24 -8.55 7.45
CA TYR A 254 10.10 -9.61 6.43
C TYR A 254 8.69 -9.64 5.80
N SER A 255 7.68 -9.06 6.47
CA SER A 255 6.31 -8.99 5.97
C SER A 255 6.19 -8.40 4.58
N TYR A 256 7.01 -7.39 4.25
CA TYR A 256 6.99 -6.79 2.91
C TYR A 256 7.33 -7.80 1.82
N LYS A 257 8.35 -8.63 2.02
CA LYS A 257 8.77 -9.63 1.03
C LYS A 257 7.84 -10.83 1.01
N TRP A 258 7.28 -11.19 2.17
CA TRP A 258 6.28 -12.24 2.28
C TRP A 258 4.99 -11.87 1.55
N ALA A 259 4.48 -10.67 1.79
CA ALA A 259 3.31 -10.15 1.10
C ALA A 259 3.55 -9.98 -0.40
N GLU A 260 4.77 -9.68 -0.83
CA GLU A 260 5.09 -9.50 -2.25
C GLU A 260 4.83 -10.77 -3.08
N VAL A 261 5.04 -11.94 -2.48
CA VAL A 261 4.69 -13.23 -3.09
C VAL A 261 3.18 -13.36 -3.26
N LEU A 262 2.42 -13.00 -2.22
CA LEU A 262 0.96 -13.03 -2.26
C LEU A 262 0.43 -12.00 -3.27
N ASP A 263 1.05 -10.82 -3.34
CA ASP A 263 0.66 -9.75 -4.25
C ASP A 263 0.81 -10.19 -5.70
N ALA A 264 1.97 -10.77 -6.03
CA ALA A 264 2.29 -11.08 -7.42
C ALA A 264 1.35 -12.17 -7.94
N ASP A 265 1.11 -13.19 -7.12
CA ASP A 265 0.20 -14.28 -7.44
C ASP A 265 -1.27 -13.83 -7.50
N ALA A 266 -1.70 -12.92 -6.61
CA ALA A 266 -3.04 -12.34 -6.63
C ALA A 266 -3.25 -11.47 -7.86
N PHE A 267 -2.25 -10.65 -8.21
CA PHE A 267 -2.31 -9.78 -9.39
C PHE A 267 -2.27 -10.57 -10.70
N GLU A 268 -1.51 -11.66 -10.78
CA GLU A 268 -1.57 -12.58 -11.92
C GLU A 268 -3.00 -13.11 -12.14
N TYR A 269 -3.76 -13.37 -11.07
CA TYR A 269 -5.16 -13.79 -11.20
C TYR A 269 -6.05 -12.68 -11.77
N PHE A 270 -5.89 -11.43 -11.32
CA PHE A 270 -6.57 -10.30 -11.96
C PHE A 270 -6.18 -10.17 -13.43
N LYS A 271 -4.90 -10.30 -13.75
CA LYS A 271 -4.40 -10.17 -15.11
C LYS A 271 -4.93 -11.26 -16.05
N SER A 272 -5.07 -12.50 -15.58
CA SER A 272 -5.58 -13.60 -16.40
C SER A 272 -7.07 -13.47 -16.72
N GLU A 273 -7.85 -12.89 -15.80
CA GLU A 273 -9.30 -12.72 -15.95
C GLU A 273 -9.71 -11.32 -16.48
N GLY A 274 -8.76 -10.39 -16.55
CA GLY A 274 -8.94 -8.98 -16.88
C GLY A 274 -8.79 -8.06 -15.67
N LEU A 275 -8.00 -6.99 -15.82
CA LEU A 275 -7.58 -6.10 -14.71
C LEU A 275 -8.71 -5.47 -13.90
N PHE A 276 -9.90 -5.32 -14.48
CA PHE A 276 -11.08 -4.76 -13.82
C PHE A 276 -12.24 -5.77 -13.76
N ASN A 277 -11.92 -7.07 -13.74
CA ASN A 277 -12.91 -8.13 -13.62
C ASN A 277 -13.60 -8.08 -12.26
N ARG A 278 -14.90 -7.76 -12.26
CA ARG A 278 -15.70 -7.63 -11.04
C ARG A 278 -15.84 -8.92 -10.24
N GLN A 279 -15.84 -10.09 -10.89
CA GLN A 279 -15.95 -11.36 -10.17
C GLN A 279 -14.68 -11.66 -9.36
N VAL A 280 -13.50 -11.36 -9.92
CA VAL A 280 -12.23 -11.49 -9.18
C VAL A 280 -12.17 -10.45 -8.06
N ALA A 281 -12.59 -9.22 -8.33
CA ALA A 281 -12.66 -8.16 -7.32
C ALA A 281 -13.60 -8.53 -6.17
N GLU A 282 -14.78 -9.08 -6.45
CA GLU A 282 -15.74 -9.54 -5.43
C GLU A 282 -15.18 -10.69 -4.60
N LYS A 283 -14.46 -11.63 -5.22
CA LYS A 283 -13.73 -12.68 -4.48
C LYS A 283 -12.68 -12.08 -3.56
N PHE A 284 -11.94 -11.08 -4.03
CA PHE A 284 -10.92 -10.41 -3.21
C PHE A 284 -11.56 -9.61 -2.07
N GLU A 285 -12.65 -8.87 -2.32
CA GLU A 285 -13.42 -8.15 -1.29
C GLU A 285 -13.98 -9.13 -0.24
N THR A 286 -14.61 -10.22 -0.68
CA THR A 286 -15.30 -11.19 0.19
C THR A 286 -14.33 -12.02 1.03
N ASN A 287 -13.14 -12.34 0.52
CA ASN A 287 -12.21 -13.24 1.20
C ASN A 287 -11.04 -12.52 1.84
N ILE A 288 -10.66 -11.33 1.36
CA ILE A 288 -9.50 -10.58 1.86
C ILE A 288 -9.98 -9.32 2.56
N LEU A 289 -10.48 -8.33 1.82
CA LEU A 289 -10.72 -6.97 2.34
C LEU A 289 -11.81 -6.90 3.43
N SER A 290 -12.85 -7.72 3.34
CA SER A 290 -13.97 -7.67 4.30
C SER A 290 -13.70 -8.46 5.59
N ARG A 291 -12.65 -9.28 5.62
CA ARG A 291 -12.47 -10.30 6.66
C ARG A 291 -11.61 -9.85 7.84
N GLY A 292 -10.74 -8.85 7.65
CA GLY A 292 -9.79 -8.46 8.68
C GLY A 292 -9.14 -9.67 9.35
N GLY A 293 -8.89 -9.60 10.67
CA GLY A 293 -8.29 -10.67 11.47
C GLY A 293 -9.25 -11.75 11.93
N THR A 294 -10.36 -11.99 11.23
CA THR A 294 -11.37 -12.99 11.67
C THR A 294 -10.97 -14.43 11.39
N GLU A 295 -10.02 -14.66 10.48
CA GLU A 295 -9.56 -15.99 10.09
C GLU A 295 -8.09 -15.98 9.67
N HIS A 296 -7.46 -17.15 9.66
CA HIS A 296 -6.05 -17.27 9.29
C HIS A 296 -5.79 -16.86 7.82
N PRO A 297 -4.76 -16.03 7.53
CA PRO A 297 -4.45 -15.50 6.20
C PRO A 297 -4.43 -16.54 5.08
N MET A 298 -3.74 -17.66 5.27
CA MET A 298 -3.65 -18.72 4.25
C MET A 298 -5.01 -19.33 3.88
N VAL A 299 -5.95 -19.41 4.84
CA VAL A 299 -7.30 -19.94 4.55
C VAL A 299 -8.08 -18.93 3.69
N LEU A 300 -8.00 -17.65 4.05
CA LEU A 300 -8.59 -16.55 3.29
C LEU A 300 -8.03 -16.50 1.86
N TYR A 301 -6.71 -16.59 1.73
CA TYR A 301 -6.02 -16.58 0.44
C TYR A 301 -6.43 -17.76 -0.45
N LYS A 302 -6.47 -18.98 0.09
CA LYS A 302 -6.95 -20.17 -0.64
C LYS A 302 -8.37 -20.02 -1.16
N ARG A 303 -9.27 -19.41 -0.39
CA ARG A 303 -10.66 -19.16 -0.83
C ARG A 303 -10.74 -18.13 -1.95
N PHE A 304 -9.90 -17.09 -1.90
CA PHE A 304 -9.77 -16.11 -2.98
C PHE A 304 -9.17 -16.74 -4.25
N ARG A 305 -7.98 -17.34 -4.10
CA ARG A 305 -7.13 -17.78 -5.21
C ARG A 305 -7.53 -19.15 -5.79
N GLY A 306 -8.15 -19.99 -4.99
CA GLY A 306 -8.44 -21.40 -5.27
C GLY A 306 -7.28 -22.36 -4.98
N ARG A 307 -6.10 -21.83 -4.60
CA ARG A 307 -4.89 -22.60 -4.28
C ARG A 307 -3.99 -21.83 -3.32
N GLU A 308 -2.90 -22.46 -2.87
CA GLU A 308 -1.80 -21.77 -2.20
C GLU A 308 -1.14 -20.74 -3.13
N PRO A 309 -0.52 -19.68 -2.59
CA PRO A 309 0.24 -18.73 -3.39
C PRO A 309 1.39 -19.44 -4.10
N ASP A 310 1.60 -19.07 -5.36
CA ASP A 310 2.72 -19.56 -6.15
C ASP A 310 3.92 -18.61 -5.95
N PRO A 311 5.01 -19.05 -5.27
CA PRO A 311 6.19 -18.21 -5.06
C PRO A 311 6.85 -17.78 -6.37
N ASP A 312 6.69 -18.53 -7.44
CA ASP A 312 7.28 -18.21 -8.74
C ASP A 312 6.58 -17.01 -9.41
N ALA A 313 5.38 -16.62 -8.97
CA ALA A 313 4.68 -15.44 -9.50
C ALA A 313 5.50 -14.16 -9.30
N LEU A 314 6.14 -14.03 -8.14
CA LEU A 314 7.04 -12.91 -7.84
C LEU A 314 8.24 -12.90 -8.79
N LEU A 315 8.86 -14.06 -9.01
CA LEU A 315 10.01 -14.19 -9.90
C LEU A 315 9.64 -13.86 -11.35
N ARG A 316 8.46 -14.29 -11.82
CA ARG A 316 7.94 -13.93 -13.16
C ARG A 316 7.67 -12.43 -13.30
N ARG A 317 7.05 -11.82 -12.28
CA ARG A 317 6.77 -10.37 -12.24
C ARG A 317 8.07 -9.59 -12.39
N ASP A 318 9.07 -9.95 -11.58
CA ASP A 318 10.37 -9.29 -11.49
C ASP A 318 11.32 -9.65 -12.66
N GLY A 319 10.95 -10.65 -13.48
CA GLY A 319 11.74 -11.09 -14.64
C GLY A 319 12.99 -11.89 -14.27
N LEU A 320 12.91 -12.67 -13.20
CA LEU A 320 13.99 -13.48 -12.64
C LEU A 320 13.93 -14.97 -13.04
N ILE A 321 12.88 -15.40 -13.74
CA ILE A 321 12.71 -16.73 -14.35
C ILE A 321 12.01 -16.66 -15.71
#